data_AF-A0A2W5R9D0-F1
#
_entry.id   AF-A0A2W5R9D0-F1
#
_cell.length_a   1.000
_cell.length_b   1.000
_cell.length_c   1.000
_cell.angle_alpha   90.00
_cell.angle_beta   90.00
_cell.angle_gamma   90.00
#
_symmetry.space_group_name_H-M   'P 1'
#
loop_
_entity.id
_entity.type
_entity.pdbx_description
1 polymer ?
#
loop_
_entity_poly.entity_id
_entity_poly.type
_entity_poly.pdbx_seq_one_letter_code
_entity_poly.pdbx_strand_id
1 'polypeptide(L)'
;MQKLKNFTAASLLGMSTLLPLQTVFAEETAAPTTALTTPVTTTEKTATPVPPPLAEKAPTASEKVHNPYGLEAMWKEGDLVSKVTLFILVIMSIGTWYIIITKCLQQGKIRKQGQHADKNFWEATSLDTATEGLDDASVYRFIAEKGIKSTKNHGGTLLERIDFNTWVTISIQRAIDKIHSHLSGGLAFLATVGSTAPFVGLFGTVWGIYHALTAIGVSGQASIDKVAGPVGEALIMTAIGLAVAVPAVLGYNWLTRRNKAVMEEVRTFGSDLHAVLLSGEISTNNPVNRDMK
;
A
#
# COMPACT_ATOMS: atom_id res chain seq x y z
N MET A 1 -64.63 0.13 -2.78
CA MET A 1 -63.46 -0.77 -2.96
C MET A 1 -62.52 -0.01 -3.89
N GLN A 2 -61.41 0.60 -3.46
CA GLN A 2 -60.16 -0.04 -3.05
C GLN A 2 -59.24 1.01 -2.39
N LYS A 3 -58.48 0.52 -1.41
CA LYS A 3 -57.57 1.19 -0.47
C LYS A 3 -56.41 1.92 -1.17
N LEU A 4 -56.04 3.13 -0.72
CA LEU A 4 -54.90 3.45 0.17
C LEU A 4 -53.52 3.18 -0.43
N LYS A 5 -52.73 4.26 -0.64
CA LYS A 5 -51.38 4.50 -0.08
C LYS A 5 -50.74 5.71 -0.78
N ASN A 6 -50.61 6.83 -0.08
CA ASN A 6 -49.39 7.33 0.59
C ASN A 6 -48.59 8.27 -0.33
N PHE A 7 -48.75 9.58 -0.16
CA PHE A 7 -48.04 10.46 0.77
C PHE A 7 -46.78 11.08 0.14
N THR A 8 -46.93 12.36 -0.20
CA THR A 8 -45.94 13.45 -0.08
C THR A 8 -44.56 13.23 -0.70
N ALA A 9 -44.42 13.70 -1.94
CA ALA A 9 -43.14 14.12 -2.49
C ALA A 9 -42.67 15.39 -1.75
N ALA A 10 -41.50 15.31 -1.14
CA ALA A 10 -40.82 16.43 -0.50
C ALA A 10 -40.18 17.33 -1.57
N SER A 11 -40.59 18.60 -1.59
CA SER A 11 -39.81 19.71 -2.14
C SER A 11 -39.01 20.34 -1.01
N LEU A 12 -37.74 20.66 -1.25
CA LEU A 12 -37.17 22.03 -1.20
C LEU A 12 -35.64 22.01 -1.04
N LEU A 13 -35.00 22.55 -2.07
CA LEU A 13 -33.88 23.51 -2.06
C LEU A 13 -32.56 23.14 -1.35
N GLY A 14 -31.52 23.02 -2.17
CA GLY A 14 -30.13 23.15 -1.77
C GLY A 14 -29.26 23.31 -3.02
N MET A 15 -29.33 24.48 -3.65
CA MET A 15 -28.57 24.85 -4.85
C MET A 15 -27.47 25.85 -4.45
N SER A 16 -26.27 25.67 -5.01
CA SER A 16 -25.13 26.61 -5.04
C SER A 16 -24.38 26.78 -3.71
N THR A 17 -23.04 26.73 -3.64
CA THR A 17 -22.02 27.17 -4.61
C THR A 17 -20.71 26.35 -4.49
N LEU A 18 -20.07 26.17 -5.64
CA LEU A 18 -18.64 25.87 -5.79
C LEU A 18 -17.81 27.08 -5.33
N LEU A 19 -16.74 26.86 -4.56
CA LEU A 19 -15.66 27.84 -4.38
C LEU A 19 -14.29 27.16 -4.54
N PRO A 20 -13.31 27.83 -5.19
CA PRO A 20 -12.06 27.23 -5.66
C PRO A 20 -10.93 27.28 -4.61
N LEU A 21 -9.94 26.41 -4.81
CA LEU A 21 -8.59 26.52 -4.26
C LEU A 21 -7.99 27.90 -4.61
N GLN A 22 -7.62 28.70 -3.61
CA GLN A 22 -6.43 29.57 -3.52
C GLN A 22 -6.66 30.73 -2.54
N THR A 23 -6.26 30.57 -1.27
CA THR A 23 -5.90 31.67 -0.34
C THR A 23 -5.15 31.10 0.87
N VAL A 24 -3.88 30.72 0.68
CA VAL A 24 -2.95 30.44 1.78
C VAL A 24 -1.79 31.42 1.65
N PHE A 25 -2.05 32.71 1.90
CA PHE A 25 -1.07 33.74 2.26
C PHE A 25 -1.85 34.99 2.71
N ALA A 26 -2.06 35.13 4.02
CA ALA A 26 -2.28 36.42 4.66
C ALA A 26 -1.90 36.29 6.14
N GLU A 27 -0.90 37.09 6.48
CA GLU A 27 -0.26 37.29 7.76
C GLU A 27 -1.18 38.10 8.68
N GLU A 28 -1.34 37.67 9.93
CA GLU A 28 -1.91 38.51 10.98
C GLU A 28 -0.99 38.50 12.21
N THR A 29 -0.14 39.51 12.23
CA THR A 29 0.55 40.03 13.41
C THR A 29 -0.40 40.97 14.14
N ALA A 30 -0.82 40.61 15.37
CA ALA A 30 -1.27 41.58 16.37
C ALA A 30 -1.15 40.98 17.79
N ALA A 31 -0.44 41.69 18.66
CA ALA A 31 -0.10 41.35 20.04
C ALA A 31 -1.30 41.34 21.01
N PRO A 32 -1.09 40.93 22.27
CA PRO A 32 -1.18 41.96 23.32
C PRO A 32 -0.10 41.88 24.43
N THR A 33 0.41 43.08 24.74
CA THR A 33 0.56 43.71 26.05
C THR A 33 1.32 42.98 27.19
N THR A 34 2.55 43.46 27.40
CA THR A 34 3.31 43.44 28.65
C THR A 34 2.72 44.42 29.66
N ALA A 35 2.47 43.99 30.91
CA ALA A 35 2.49 44.87 32.07
C ALA A 35 2.77 44.09 33.39
N LEU A 36 3.92 44.40 33.98
CA LEU A 36 4.19 44.59 35.41
C LEU A 36 4.13 43.39 36.35
N THR A 37 5.31 42.95 36.82
CA THR A 37 5.61 42.89 38.27
C THR A 37 7.12 43.04 38.49
N THR A 38 7.49 44.09 39.23
CA THR A 38 8.82 44.35 39.78
C THR A 38 9.05 43.57 41.09
N PRO A 39 10.31 43.43 41.54
CA PRO A 39 10.79 42.34 42.36
C PRO A 39 10.67 42.60 43.86
N VAL A 40 10.63 41.53 44.66
CA VAL A 40 10.93 41.60 46.10
C VAL A 40 12.21 40.83 46.39
N THR A 41 13.17 41.62 46.86
CA THR A 41 14.46 41.30 47.45
C THR A 41 14.36 40.28 48.60
N THR A 42 15.26 39.31 48.63
CA THR A 42 15.85 38.80 49.89
C THR A 42 17.33 38.50 49.64
N THR A 43 18.18 39.42 50.09
CA THR A 43 19.58 39.22 50.50
C THR A 43 19.64 38.15 51.59
N GLU A 44 20.49 37.12 51.50
CA GLU A 44 21.84 36.98 52.08
C GLU A 44 22.24 35.50 51.80
N LYS A 45 23.47 35.03 51.56
CA LYS A 45 24.80 35.46 51.99
C LYS A 45 25.85 34.72 51.16
N THR A 46 26.90 35.43 50.76
CA THR A 46 28.09 34.96 50.06
C THR A 46 28.97 34.09 50.93
N ALA A 47 29.49 32.98 50.37
CA ALA A 47 30.79 32.42 50.71
C ALA A 47 31.48 31.92 49.42
N THR A 48 32.71 32.38 49.21
CA THR A 48 33.58 32.27 48.03
C THR A 48 34.38 30.94 48.01
N PRO A 49 35.17 30.64 46.94
CA PRO A 49 35.24 29.34 46.26
C PRO A 49 36.47 28.48 46.58
N VAL A 50 36.43 27.19 46.22
CA VAL A 50 37.61 26.31 46.03
C VAL A 50 37.36 25.38 44.82
N PRO A 51 38.26 25.31 43.80
CA PRO A 51 38.25 24.27 42.76
C PRO A 51 39.39 23.23 43.01
N PRO A 52 39.54 22.14 42.21
CA PRO A 52 39.06 20.77 42.45
C PRO A 52 40.21 19.74 42.65
N PRO A 53 39.92 18.43 42.76
CA PRO A 53 40.66 17.50 41.90
C PRO A 53 39.75 16.55 41.08
N LEU A 54 40.00 16.59 39.78
CA LEU A 54 39.99 15.49 38.79
C LEU A 54 39.24 14.19 39.12
N ALA A 55 38.17 13.98 38.35
CA ALA A 55 37.83 12.74 37.63
C ALA A 55 38.16 11.40 38.31
N GLU A 56 37.14 10.84 38.97
CA GLU A 56 37.05 9.38 39.13
C GLU A 56 35.90 8.87 38.26
N LYS A 57 36.27 8.10 37.24
CA LYS A 57 35.40 7.52 36.23
C LYS A 57 34.63 6.35 36.87
N ALA A 58 33.46 6.64 37.44
CA ALA A 58 32.55 5.60 37.94
C ALA A 58 32.13 4.67 36.77
N PRO A 59 32.05 3.35 36.98
CA PRO A 59 31.76 2.41 35.91
C PRO A 59 30.35 2.67 35.39
N THR A 60 30.22 2.78 34.08
CA THR A 60 28.95 2.69 33.36
C THR A 60 28.39 1.28 33.55
N ALA A 61 27.82 1.02 34.72
CA ALA A 61 26.83 -0.01 34.88
C ALA A 61 25.64 0.45 34.03
N SER A 62 25.48 -0.19 32.88
CA SER A 62 24.23 -0.16 32.14
C SER A 62 23.16 -0.69 33.08
N GLU A 63 22.52 0.21 33.82
CA GLU A 63 21.26 -0.07 34.48
C GLU A 63 20.31 -0.43 33.34
N LYS A 64 19.98 -1.72 33.23
CA LYS A 64 18.85 -2.14 32.41
C LYS A 64 17.64 -1.48 33.05
N VAL A 65 17.29 -0.29 32.58
CA VAL A 65 16.04 0.39 32.92
C VAL A 65 14.95 -0.58 32.53
N HIS A 66 14.47 -1.32 33.51
CA HIS A 66 13.36 -2.25 33.35
C HIS A 66 12.12 -1.39 33.19
N ASN A 67 11.77 -1.05 31.95
CA ASN A 67 10.56 -0.30 31.67
C ASN A 67 9.35 -1.15 32.10
N PRO A 68 8.64 -0.78 33.18
CA PRO A 68 7.50 -1.57 33.66
C PRO A 68 6.29 -1.48 32.74
N TYR A 69 6.36 -0.65 31.68
CA TYR A 69 5.26 -0.34 30.76
C TYR A 69 5.53 -0.81 29.32
N GLY A 70 6.18 -1.96 29.16
CA GLY A 70 6.52 -2.55 27.87
C GLY A 70 5.42 -3.46 27.28
N LEU A 71 5.65 -3.99 26.08
CA LEU A 71 4.78 -5.01 25.44
C LEU A 71 4.53 -6.24 26.33
N GLU A 72 5.48 -6.55 27.21
CA GLU A 72 5.40 -7.68 28.15
C GLU A 72 4.40 -7.40 29.30
N ALA A 73 4.32 -6.15 29.77
CA ALA A 73 3.32 -5.71 30.75
C ALA A 73 1.92 -5.69 30.12
N MET A 74 1.79 -5.15 28.91
CA MET A 74 0.54 -5.21 28.12
C MET A 74 0.05 -6.65 27.89
N TRP A 75 0.93 -7.64 27.76
CA TRP A 75 0.51 -9.02 27.58
C TRP A 75 0.08 -9.68 28.90
N LYS A 76 0.78 -9.39 30.00
CA LYS A 76 0.47 -9.95 31.33
C LYS A 76 -0.76 -9.32 31.96
N GLU A 77 -0.93 -8.01 31.82
CA GLU A 77 -2.04 -7.24 32.41
C GLU A 77 -3.16 -6.91 31.41
N GLY A 78 -2.91 -7.07 30.10
CA GLY A 78 -3.86 -6.66 29.07
C GLY A 78 -5.12 -7.50 28.99
N ASP A 79 -6.23 -6.77 28.90
CA ASP A 79 -7.57 -7.27 28.63
C ASP A 79 -7.67 -7.98 27.26
N LEU A 80 -8.67 -8.84 27.10
CA LEU A 80 -8.88 -9.67 25.91
C LEU A 80 -8.95 -8.82 24.63
N VAL A 81 -9.63 -7.67 24.70
CA VAL A 81 -9.81 -6.74 23.56
C VAL A 81 -8.48 -6.15 23.10
N SER A 82 -7.60 -5.75 24.04
CA SER A 82 -6.27 -5.23 23.71
C SER A 82 -5.42 -6.31 23.02
N LYS A 83 -5.45 -7.55 23.52
CA LYS A 83 -4.72 -8.67 22.92
C LYS A 83 -5.21 -8.98 21.50
N VAL A 84 -6.52 -8.99 21.26
CA VAL A 84 -7.10 -9.21 19.93
C VAL A 84 -6.72 -8.07 18.98
N THR A 85 -6.80 -6.82 19.44
CA THR A 85 -6.45 -5.65 18.64
C THR A 85 -4.97 -5.69 18.22
N LEU A 86 -4.06 -5.99 19.15
CA LEU A 86 -2.64 -6.16 18.88
C LEU A 86 -2.39 -7.31 17.88
N PHE A 87 -3.07 -8.43 18.06
CA PHE A 87 -2.95 -9.59 17.17
C PHE A 87 -3.37 -9.26 15.73
N ILE A 88 -4.47 -8.53 15.55
CA ILE A 88 -4.93 -8.05 14.24
C ILE A 88 -3.87 -7.17 13.59
N LEU A 89 -3.30 -6.20 14.33
CA LEU A 89 -2.23 -5.32 13.82
C LEU A 89 -0.99 -6.11 13.39
N VAL A 90 -0.61 -7.14 14.13
CA VAL A 90 0.52 -8.02 13.78
C VAL A 90 0.25 -8.78 12.47
N ILE A 91 -0.95 -9.34 12.29
CA ILE A 91 -1.32 -10.01 11.02
C ILE A 91 -1.28 -9.03 9.85
N MET A 92 -1.82 -7.82 10.03
CA MET A 92 -1.79 -6.77 9.01
C MET A 92 -0.35 -6.38 8.64
N SER A 93 0.54 -6.31 9.62
CA SER A 93 1.97 -6.04 9.43
C SER A 93 2.65 -7.14 8.61
N ILE A 94 2.47 -8.40 9.00
CA ILE A 94 3.06 -9.55 8.30
C ILE A 94 2.55 -9.63 6.86
N GLY A 95 1.23 -9.47 6.67
CA GLY A 95 0.62 -9.45 5.34
C GLY A 95 1.17 -8.32 4.45
N THR A 96 1.40 -7.14 5.03
CA THR A 96 2.00 -6.00 4.33
C THR A 96 3.39 -6.33 3.80
N TRP A 97 4.28 -6.81 4.67
CA TRP A 97 5.65 -7.16 4.27
C TRP A 97 5.70 -8.33 3.28
N TYR A 98 4.87 -9.35 3.48
CA TYR A 98 4.76 -10.48 2.56
C TYR A 98 4.38 -10.02 1.14
N ILE A 99 3.35 -9.18 1.01
CA ILE A 99 2.91 -8.69 -0.30
C ILE A 99 3.97 -7.77 -0.92
N ILE A 100 4.60 -6.88 -0.15
CA ILE A 100 5.66 -5.99 -0.66
C ILE A 100 6.80 -6.82 -1.27
N ILE A 101 7.29 -7.83 -0.56
CA ILE A 101 8.41 -8.66 -1.01
C ILE A 101 8.01 -9.49 -2.24
N THR A 102 6.91 -10.23 -2.16
CA THR A 102 6.47 -11.12 -3.25
C THR A 102 6.19 -10.34 -4.53
N LYS A 103 5.55 -9.16 -4.44
CA LYS A 103 5.27 -8.31 -5.60
C LYS A 103 6.51 -7.64 -6.15
N CYS A 104 7.44 -7.23 -5.29
CA CYS A 104 8.73 -6.70 -5.72
C CYS A 104 9.49 -7.74 -6.57
N LEU A 105 9.56 -8.99 -6.09
CA LEU A 105 10.21 -10.08 -6.81
C LEU A 105 9.47 -10.42 -8.11
N GLN A 106 8.14 -10.49 -8.08
CA GLN A 106 7.31 -10.77 -9.26
C GLN A 106 7.51 -9.72 -10.35
N GLN A 107 7.42 -8.42 -10.00
CA GLN A 107 7.64 -7.32 -10.95
C GLN A 107 9.08 -7.30 -11.47
N GLY A 108 10.05 -7.58 -10.61
CA GLY A 108 11.45 -7.71 -11.01
C GLY A 108 11.68 -8.86 -12.00
N LYS A 109 11.01 -10.00 -11.80
CA LYS A 109 11.05 -11.14 -12.73
C LYS A 109 10.45 -10.77 -14.09
N ILE A 110 9.28 -10.15 -14.12
CA ILE A 110 8.63 -9.73 -15.37
C ILE A 110 9.52 -8.75 -16.14
N ARG A 111 10.11 -7.76 -15.47
CA ARG A 111 10.99 -6.80 -16.15
C ARG A 111 12.23 -7.45 -16.77
N LYS A 112 12.80 -8.45 -16.09
CA LYS A 112 13.91 -9.25 -16.65
C LYS A 112 13.44 -10.10 -17.84
N GLN A 113 12.25 -10.68 -17.77
CA GLN A 113 11.66 -11.42 -18.89
C GLN A 113 11.43 -10.50 -20.10
N GLY A 114 11.03 -9.25 -19.89
CA GLY A 114 10.86 -8.25 -20.97
C GLY A 114 12.17 -7.94 -21.67
N GLN A 115 13.23 -7.67 -20.91
CA GLN A 115 14.57 -7.46 -21.48
C GLN A 115 15.10 -8.67 -22.27
N HIS A 116 14.68 -9.88 -21.91
CA HIS A 116 15.02 -11.10 -22.65
C HIS A 116 14.18 -11.25 -23.92
N ALA A 117 12.89 -10.93 -23.84
CA ALA A 117 11.99 -10.91 -24.98
C ALA A 117 12.45 -9.89 -26.03
N ASP A 118 12.80 -8.68 -25.64
CA ASP A 118 13.26 -7.64 -26.56
C ASP A 118 14.54 -8.00 -27.33
N LYS A 119 15.38 -8.89 -26.78
CA LYS A 119 16.59 -9.35 -27.46
C LYS A 119 16.32 -10.56 -28.35
N ASN A 120 15.65 -11.58 -27.79
CA ASN A 120 15.58 -12.88 -28.45
C ASN A 120 14.33 -13.08 -29.30
N PHE A 121 13.22 -12.42 -28.96
CA PHE A 121 11.95 -12.59 -29.68
C PHE A 121 12.00 -11.93 -31.06
N TRP A 122 12.56 -10.72 -31.14
CA TRP A 122 12.60 -9.94 -32.38
C TRP A 122 13.72 -10.35 -33.34
N GLU A 123 14.73 -11.08 -32.86
CA GLU A 123 15.81 -11.64 -33.71
C GLU A 123 15.44 -12.99 -34.34
N ALA A 124 14.34 -13.62 -33.91
CA ALA A 124 13.93 -14.93 -34.38
C ALA A 124 13.33 -14.91 -35.79
N THR A 125 13.58 -15.97 -36.55
CA THR A 125 13.13 -16.10 -37.95
C THR A 125 11.67 -16.54 -38.08
N SER A 126 11.08 -17.12 -37.02
CA SER A 126 9.67 -17.51 -36.99
C SER A 126 8.99 -17.17 -35.66
N LEU A 127 7.68 -16.89 -35.68
CA LEU A 127 6.90 -16.60 -34.46
C LEU A 127 6.85 -17.80 -33.49
N ASP A 128 6.82 -19.01 -34.03
CA ASP A 128 6.83 -20.23 -33.21
C ASP A 128 8.20 -20.39 -32.52
N THR A 129 9.32 -20.18 -33.23
CA THR A 129 10.67 -20.22 -32.62
C THR A 129 10.93 -19.07 -31.65
N ALA A 130 10.41 -17.88 -31.95
CA ALA A 130 10.45 -16.72 -31.05
C ALA A 130 9.76 -17.02 -29.71
N THR A 131 8.64 -17.73 -29.76
CA THR A 131 7.85 -18.11 -28.58
C THR A 131 8.53 -19.21 -27.77
N GLU A 132 9.13 -20.20 -28.43
CA GLU A 132 9.93 -21.26 -27.79
C GLU A 132 11.19 -20.73 -27.11
N GLY A 133 11.78 -19.65 -27.64
CA GLY A 133 12.92 -18.96 -27.03
C GLY A 133 12.59 -18.21 -25.73
N LEU A 134 11.32 -18.09 -25.36
CA LEU A 134 10.88 -17.47 -24.12
C LEU A 134 10.61 -18.53 -23.03
N ASP A 135 10.94 -18.19 -21.78
CA ASP A 135 10.62 -19.01 -20.60
C ASP A 135 9.12 -19.37 -20.54
N ASP A 136 8.79 -20.61 -20.19
CA ASP A 136 7.39 -21.09 -20.08
C ASP A 136 6.55 -20.26 -19.11
N ALA A 137 7.19 -19.72 -18.05
CA ALA A 137 6.55 -18.85 -17.07
C ALA A 137 6.60 -17.36 -17.43
N SER A 138 6.96 -17.01 -18.67
CA SER A 138 7.03 -15.63 -19.15
C SER A 138 5.66 -15.05 -19.49
N VAL A 139 5.39 -13.85 -18.99
CA VAL A 139 4.17 -13.12 -19.36
C VAL A 139 4.16 -12.72 -20.84
N TYR A 140 5.36 -12.49 -21.42
CA TYR A 140 5.53 -12.17 -22.84
C TYR A 140 5.23 -13.38 -23.71
N ARG A 141 5.65 -14.57 -23.28
CA ARG A 141 5.30 -15.83 -23.94
C ARG A 141 3.79 -16.07 -23.93
N PHE A 142 3.15 -15.85 -22.78
CA PHE A 142 1.71 -15.95 -22.67
C PHE A 142 0.97 -15.02 -23.66
N ILE A 143 1.44 -13.78 -23.84
CA ILE A 143 0.88 -12.86 -24.84
C ILE A 143 1.13 -13.35 -26.26
N ALA A 144 2.37 -13.76 -26.58
CA ALA A 144 2.75 -14.30 -27.88
C ALA A 144 1.88 -15.50 -28.28
N GLU A 145 1.76 -16.49 -27.39
CA GLU A 145 0.94 -17.69 -27.61
C GLU A 145 -0.54 -17.33 -27.82
N LYS A 146 -1.08 -16.38 -27.06
CA LYS A 146 -2.49 -15.95 -27.24
C LYS A 146 -2.69 -15.20 -28.55
N GLY A 147 -1.75 -14.35 -28.95
CA GLY A 147 -1.74 -13.66 -30.23
C GLY A 147 -1.68 -14.65 -31.40
N ILE A 148 -0.68 -15.54 -31.43
CA ILE A 148 -0.50 -16.55 -32.48
C ILE A 148 -1.69 -17.52 -32.53
N LYS A 149 -2.21 -17.94 -31.37
CA LYS A 149 -3.39 -18.81 -31.33
C LYS A 149 -4.64 -18.11 -31.85
N SER A 150 -4.73 -16.79 -31.74
CA SER A 150 -5.88 -16.03 -32.26
C SER A 150 -5.91 -15.99 -33.78
N THR A 151 -4.75 -15.97 -34.45
CA THR A 151 -4.67 -16.00 -35.92
C THR A 151 -5.10 -17.36 -36.47
N LYS A 152 -4.69 -18.46 -35.81
CA LYS A 152 -5.04 -19.84 -36.19
C LYS A 152 -6.52 -20.20 -35.97
N ASN A 153 -7.23 -19.51 -35.05
CA ASN A 153 -8.61 -19.84 -34.66
C ASN A 153 -9.68 -18.85 -35.19
N HIS A 154 -9.33 -18.00 -36.16
CA HIS A 154 -10.25 -17.06 -36.78
C HIS A 154 -11.11 -17.71 -37.89
N GLY A 155 -11.80 -18.81 -37.59
CA GLY A 155 -12.46 -19.65 -38.61
C GLY A 155 -13.84 -20.21 -38.22
N GLY A 156 -14.53 -19.63 -37.23
CA GLY A 156 -15.86 -20.07 -36.79
C GLY A 156 -16.99 -19.16 -37.25
N THR A 157 -18.18 -19.71 -37.48
CA THR A 157 -19.40 -19.00 -37.99
C THR A 157 -19.84 -17.79 -37.15
N LEU A 158 -19.47 -17.72 -35.87
CA LEU A 158 -19.73 -16.55 -35.00
C LEU A 158 -18.61 -15.51 -35.05
N LEU A 159 -17.38 -15.92 -35.39
CA LEU A 159 -16.18 -15.07 -35.42
C LEU A 159 -15.98 -14.40 -36.78
N GLU A 160 -16.54 -14.97 -37.85
CA GLU A 160 -16.50 -14.42 -39.22
C GLU A 160 -17.16 -13.03 -39.34
N ARG A 161 -18.02 -12.66 -38.38
CA ARG A 161 -18.61 -11.31 -38.31
C ARG A 161 -17.68 -10.25 -37.71
N ILE A 162 -16.55 -10.66 -37.14
CA ILE A 162 -15.56 -9.77 -36.54
C ILE A 162 -14.38 -9.72 -37.50
N ASP A 163 -13.89 -8.53 -37.81
CA ASP A 163 -12.69 -8.36 -38.61
C ASP A 163 -11.45 -9.01 -37.95
N PHE A 164 -10.53 -9.55 -38.76
CA PHE A 164 -9.36 -10.27 -38.29
C PHE A 164 -8.47 -9.40 -37.38
N ASN A 165 -8.18 -8.17 -37.80
CA ASN A 165 -7.37 -7.22 -37.02
C ASN A 165 -8.02 -6.94 -35.66
N THR A 166 -9.34 -6.71 -35.67
CA THR A 166 -10.13 -6.51 -34.44
C THR A 166 -10.06 -7.73 -33.52
N TRP A 167 -10.18 -8.95 -34.06
CA TRP A 167 -10.12 -10.19 -33.30
C TRP A 167 -8.76 -10.43 -32.63
N VAL A 168 -7.67 -10.21 -33.36
CA VAL A 168 -6.30 -10.37 -32.83
C VAL A 168 -6.03 -9.31 -31.76
N THR A 169 -6.41 -8.04 -32.02
CA THR A 169 -6.31 -6.95 -31.03
C THR A 169 -6.99 -7.31 -29.72
N ILE A 170 -8.25 -7.76 -29.77
CA ILE A 170 -9.00 -8.14 -28.57
C ILE A 170 -8.34 -9.33 -27.85
N SER A 171 -7.78 -10.29 -28.60
CA SER A 171 -7.13 -11.46 -28.01
C SER A 171 -5.86 -11.11 -27.25
N ILE A 172 -5.03 -10.22 -27.80
CA ILE A 172 -3.84 -9.67 -27.13
C ILE A 172 -4.24 -8.81 -25.93
N GLN A 173 -5.23 -7.92 -26.09
CA GLN A 173 -5.70 -7.06 -25.00
C GLN A 173 -6.23 -7.89 -23.82
N ARG A 174 -7.00 -8.96 -24.08
CA ARG A 174 -7.46 -9.88 -23.03
C ARG A 174 -6.30 -10.56 -22.30
N ALA A 175 -5.21 -10.89 -23.01
CA ALA A 175 -4.02 -11.45 -22.39
C ALA A 175 -3.31 -10.43 -21.47
N ILE A 176 -3.16 -9.18 -21.94
CA ILE A 176 -2.61 -8.06 -21.18
C ILE A 176 -3.47 -7.77 -19.94
N ASP A 177 -4.79 -7.71 -20.07
CA ASP A 177 -5.71 -7.44 -18.97
C ASP A 177 -5.65 -8.55 -17.91
N LYS A 178 -5.47 -9.80 -18.34
CA LYS A 178 -5.21 -10.91 -17.42
C LYS A 178 -3.92 -10.65 -16.64
N ILE A 179 -2.82 -10.32 -17.29
CA ILE A 179 -1.56 -9.99 -16.60
C ILE A 179 -1.76 -8.81 -15.62
N HIS A 180 -2.46 -7.76 -16.05
CA HIS A 180 -2.76 -6.60 -15.23
C HIS A 180 -3.53 -6.94 -13.95
N SER A 181 -4.56 -7.79 -14.05
CA SER A 181 -5.35 -8.21 -12.88
C SER A 181 -4.52 -9.04 -11.90
N HIS A 182 -3.68 -9.95 -12.40
CA HIS A 182 -2.74 -10.72 -11.58
C HIS A 182 -1.72 -9.81 -10.88
N LEU A 183 -1.21 -8.78 -11.56
CA LEU A 183 -0.20 -7.87 -11.02
C LEU A 183 -0.82 -6.92 -9.96
N SER A 184 -2.06 -6.50 -10.18
CA SER A 184 -2.84 -5.65 -9.27
C SER A 184 -3.36 -6.38 -8.02
N GLY A 185 -3.41 -7.72 -8.03
CA GLY A 185 -3.79 -8.50 -6.87
C GLY A 185 -2.93 -8.17 -5.64
N GLY A 186 -3.53 -8.12 -4.45
CA GLY A 186 -2.85 -7.78 -3.20
C GLY A 186 -2.67 -6.29 -2.94
N LEU A 187 -2.70 -5.41 -3.95
CA LEU A 187 -2.61 -3.95 -3.74
C LEU A 187 -3.79 -3.42 -2.92
N ALA A 188 -4.99 -3.98 -3.13
CA ALA A 188 -6.18 -3.63 -2.34
C ALA A 188 -5.96 -3.89 -0.85
N PHE A 189 -5.27 -4.98 -0.49
CA PHE A 189 -4.96 -5.27 0.91
C PHE A 189 -4.04 -4.21 1.52
N LEU A 190 -2.98 -3.78 0.82
CA LEU A 190 -2.10 -2.71 1.32
C LEU A 190 -2.86 -1.40 1.48
N ALA A 191 -3.74 -1.07 0.52
CA ALA A 191 -4.58 0.13 0.60
C ALA A 191 -5.51 0.08 1.82
N THR A 192 -6.16 -1.06 2.05
CA THR A 192 -7.03 -1.26 3.22
C THR A 192 -6.23 -1.22 4.52
N VAL A 193 -5.08 -1.90 4.62
CA VAL A 193 -4.24 -1.87 5.83
C VAL A 193 -3.75 -0.45 6.11
N GLY A 194 -3.28 0.25 5.07
CA GLY A 194 -2.79 1.62 5.18
C GLY A 194 -3.85 2.61 5.68
N SER A 195 -5.11 2.42 5.30
CA SER A 195 -6.21 3.29 5.75
C SER A 195 -6.83 2.86 7.08
N THR A 196 -6.85 1.57 7.41
CA THR A 196 -7.56 1.04 8.59
C THR A 196 -6.68 0.83 9.81
N ALA A 197 -5.40 0.50 9.66
CA ALA A 197 -4.49 0.22 10.79
C ALA A 197 -4.39 1.37 11.81
N PRO A 198 -4.37 2.67 11.42
CA PRO A 198 -4.37 3.76 12.40
C PRO A 198 -5.62 3.77 13.28
N PHE A 199 -6.78 3.45 12.70
CA PHE A 199 -8.05 3.40 13.43
C PHE A 199 -8.14 2.18 14.35
N VAL A 200 -7.55 1.04 13.95
CA VAL A 200 -7.41 -0.12 14.83
C VAL A 200 -6.52 0.21 16.03
N GLY A 201 -5.41 0.93 15.82
CA GLY A 201 -4.56 1.43 16.90
C GLY A 201 -5.29 2.40 17.84
N LEU A 202 -6.02 3.36 17.26
CA LEU A 202 -6.85 4.31 18.00
C LEU A 202 -7.93 3.61 18.83
N PHE A 203 -8.59 2.60 18.26
CA PHE A 203 -9.58 1.80 18.99
C PHE A 203 -8.97 1.15 20.24
N GLY A 204 -7.79 0.55 20.13
CA GLY A 204 -7.15 -0.05 21.28
C GLY A 204 -6.68 0.98 22.33
N THR A 205 -6.28 2.20 21.94
CA THR A 205 -6.06 3.29 22.92
C THR A 205 -7.33 3.64 23.69
N VAL A 206 -8.45 3.83 22.97
CA VAL A 206 -9.72 4.23 23.57
C VAL A 206 -10.20 3.15 24.54
N TRP A 207 -10.09 1.87 24.15
CA TRP A 207 -10.45 0.76 25.01
C TRP A 207 -9.56 0.68 26.26
N GLY A 208 -8.24 0.81 26.09
CA GLY A 208 -7.29 0.76 27.20
C GLY A 208 -7.54 1.85 28.24
N ILE A 209 -7.75 3.10 27.78
CA ILE A 209 -8.08 4.23 28.67
C ILE A 209 -9.44 4.01 29.35
N TYR A 210 -10.44 3.52 28.62
CA TYR A 210 -11.75 3.21 29.20
C TYR A 210 -11.66 2.17 30.32
N HIS A 211 -10.91 1.08 30.11
CA HIS A 211 -10.72 0.03 31.10
C HIS A 211 -9.99 0.58 32.34
N ALA A 212 -8.94 1.38 32.13
CA ALA A 212 -8.19 2.03 33.21
C ALA A 212 -9.07 2.94 34.08
N LEU A 213 -9.85 3.82 33.46
CA LEU A 213 -10.75 4.75 34.16
C LEU A 213 -11.87 4.00 34.91
N THR A 214 -12.36 2.90 34.35
CA THR A 214 -13.38 2.07 35.00
C THR A 214 -12.81 1.40 36.26
N ALA A 215 -11.59 0.85 36.19
CA ALA A 215 -10.93 0.24 37.34
C ALA A 215 -10.68 1.25 38.48
N ILE A 216 -10.28 2.48 38.14
CA ILE A 216 -10.11 3.57 39.10
C ILE A 216 -11.44 3.94 39.74
N GLY A 217 -12.49 4.11 38.92
CA GLY A 217 -13.85 4.45 39.39
C GLY A 217 -14.42 3.41 40.35
N VAL A 218 -14.18 2.12 40.11
CA VAL A 218 -14.60 1.03 41.00
C VAL A 218 -13.77 1.00 42.29
N SER A 219 -12.46 1.27 42.20
CA SER A 219 -11.57 1.27 43.38
C SER A 219 -11.75 2.46 44.32
N GLY A 220 -12.35 3.56 43.85
CA GLY A 220 -12.52 4.80 44.60
C GLY A 220 -11.23 5.56 44.92
N GLN A 221 -10.06 5.07 44.49
CA GLN A 221 -8.76 5.71 44.71
C GLN A 221 -8.17 6.21 43.40
N ALA A 222 -8.28 7.51 43.17
CA ALA A 222 -7.62 8.19 42.07
C ALA A 222 -6.20 8.63 42.50
N SER A 223 -5.20 7.81 42.17
CA SER A 223 -3.78 8.17 42.29
C SER A 223 -3.11 8.11 40.92
N ILE A 224 -2.22 9.06 40.61
CA ILE A 224 -1.47 9.13 39.33
C ILE A 224 -0.77 7.80 39.02
N ASP A 225 -0.19 7.16 40.03
CA ASP A 225 0.54 5.89 39.87
C ASP A 225 -0.35 4.74 39.35
N LYS A 226 -1.67 4.80 39.60
CA LYS A 226 -2.65 3.81 39.13
C LYS A 226 -3.15 4.10 37.71
N VAL A 227 -3.01 5.34 37.24
CA VAL A 227 -3.46 5.78 35.91
C VAL A 227 -2.33 5.70 34.90
N ALA A 228 -1.11 6.05 35.31
CA ALA A 228 0.01 6.26 34.40
C ALA A 228 0.39 5.01 33.58
N GLY A 229 0.38 3.83 34.19
CA GLY A 229 0.70 2.58 33.50
C GLY A 229 -0.30 2.22 32.41
N PRO A 230 -1.58 1.98 32.74
CA PRO A 230 -2.59 1.61 31.76
C PRO A 230 -2.77 2.63 30.62
N VAL A 231 -2.61 3.93 30.91
CA VAL A 231 -2.65 4.98 29.87
C VAL A 231 -1.42 4.92 28.97
N GLY A 232 -0.22 4.70 29.53
CA GLY A 232 1.00 4.53 28.74
C GLY A 232 0.92 3.31 27.81
N GLU A 233 0.42 2.18 28.32
CA GLU A 233 0.17 0.97 27.55
C GLU A 233 -0.83 1.20 26.40
N ALA A 234 -1.91 1.92 26.67
CA ALA A 234 -2.87 2.29 25.64
C ALA A 234 -2.17 3.05 24.50
N LEU A 235 -1.34 4.07 24.79
CA LEU A 235 -0.65 4.90 23.79
C LEU A 235 0.28 4.09 22.87
N ILE A 236 0.89 3.02 23.37
CA ILE A 236 1.72 2.11 22.57
C ILE A 236 0.89 1.49 21.42
N MET A 237 -0.39 1.19 21.65
CA MET A 237 -1.25 0.60 20.61
C MET A 237 -1.41 1.52 19.39
N THR A 238 -1.56 2.84 19.61
CA THR A 238 -1.65 3.80 18.51
C THR A 238 -0.31 3.91 17.78
N ALA A 239 0.81 3.90 18.51
CA ALA A 239 2.13 3.88 17.89
C ALA A 239 2.33 2.64 17.00
N ILE A 240 1.87 1.46 17.43
CA ILE A 240 1.90 0.24 16.61
C ILE A 240 0.98 0.37 15.40
N GLY A 241 -0.24 0.91 15.55
CA GLY A 241 -1.16 1.15 14.44
C GLY A 241 -0.52 2.01 13.33
N LEU A 242 0.18 3.08 13.72
CA LEU A 242 0.94 3.92 12.79
C LEU A 242 2.15 3.18 12.18
N ALA A 243 2.89 2.42 12.99
CA ALA A 243 4.03 1.63 12.52
C ALA A 243 3.64 0.57 11.49
N VAL A 244 2.40 0.06 11.54
CA VAL A 244 1.83 -0.86 10.54
C VAL A 244 1.33 -0.10 9.30
N ALA A 245 0.68 1.06 9.49
CA ALA A 245 0.08 1.83 8.41
C ALA A 245 1.12 2.43 7.45
N VAL A 246 2.21 3.00 7.99
CA VAL A 246 3.20 3.74 7.19
C VAL A 246 3.85 2.87 6.11
N PRO A 247 4.40 1.67 6.42
CA PRO A 247 4.94 0.78 5.40
C PRO A 247 3.89 0.32 4.37
N ALA A 248 2.63 0.12 4.80
CA ALA A 248 1.55 -0.29 3.90
C ALA A 248 1.24 0.77 2.84
N VAL A 249 1.10 2.04 3.26
CA VAL A 249 0.82 3.16 2.35
C VAL A 249 2.01 3.41 1.40
N LEU A 250 3.24 3.40 1.92
CA LEU A 250 4.44 3.58 1.11
C LEU A 250 4.61 2.43 0.11
N GLY A 251 4.42 1.20 0.57
CA GLY A 251 4.46 -0.01 -0.25
C GLY A 251 3.42 0.02 -1.37
N TYR A 252 2.17 0.40 -1.06
CA TYR A 252 1.09 0.53 -2.05
C TYR A 252 1.45 1.52 -3.15
N ASN A 253 1.88 2.73 -2.78
CA ASN A 253 2.24 3.78 -3.73
C ASN A 253 3.43 3.37 -4.60
N TRP A 254 4.45 2.75 -4.00
CA TRP A 254 5.65 2.31 -4.70
C TRP A 254 5.37 1.15 -5.66
N LEU A 255 4.66 0.10 -5.21
CA LEU A 255 4.27 -1.03 -6.07
C LEU A 255 3.36 -0.58 -7.22
N THR A 256 2.44 0.35 -6.98
CA THR A 256 1.52 0.85 -8.02
C THR A 256 2.29 1.59 -9.13
N ARG A 257 3.28 2.42 -8.76
CA ARG A 257 4.16 3.08 -9.73
C ARG A 257 4.96 2.08 -10.55
N ARG A 258 5.53 1.06 -9.90
CA ARG A 258 6.27 -0.02 -10.61
C ARG A 258 5.35 -0.85 -11.49
N ASN A 259 4.13 -1.16 -11.04
CA ASN A 259 3.13 -1.87 -11.83
C ASN A 259 2.82 -1.11 -13.12
N LYS A 260 2.64 0.22 -13.04
CA LYS A 260 2.43 1.06 -14.23
C LYS A 260 3.60 0.94 -15.22
N ALA A 261 4.85 1.01 -14.75
CA ALA A 261 6.02 0.89 -15.62
C ALA A 261 6.12 -0.48 -16.30
N VAL A 262 5.93 -1.57 -15.55
CA VAL A 262 5.93 -2.93 -16.11
C VAL A 262 4.80 -3.12 -17.12
N MET A 263 3.61 -2.59 -16.83
CA MET A 263 2.47 -2.70 -17.74
C MET A 263 2.64 -1.89 -19.02
N GLU A 264 3.45 -0.83 -19.00
CA GLU A 264 3.82 -0.10 -20.22
C GLU A 264 4.65 -1.00 -21.13
N GLU A 265 5.72 -1.61 -20.62
CA GLU A 265 6.57 -2.55 -21.38
C GLU A 265 5.74 -3.71 -21.96
N VAL A 266 4.82 -4.27 -21.17
CA VAL A 266 3.93 -5.35 -21.60
C VAL A 266 2.97 -4.90 -22.72
N ARG A 267 2.47 -3.66 -22.68
CA ARG A 267 1.60 -3.10 -23.72
C ARG A 267 2.34 -2.77 -25.00
N THR A 268 3.58 -2.26 -24.89
CA THR A 268 4.46 -2.03 -26.04
C THR A 268 4.70 -3.35 -26.77
N PHE A 269 5.14 -4.39 -26.05
CA PHE A 269 5.32 -5.72 -26.64
C PHE A 269 4.05 -6.25 -27.32
N GLY A 270 2.88 -6.09 -26.69
CA GLY A 270 1.61 -6.52 -27.29
C GLY A 270 1.26 -5.76 -28.57
N SER A 271 1.58 -4.47 -28.63
CA SER A 271 1.38 -3.62 -29.81
C SER A 271 2.30 -4.01 -30.96
N ASP A 272 3.58 -4.26 -30.65
CA ASP A 272 4.57 -4.70 -31.63
C ASP A 272 4.23 -6.09 -32.17
N LEU A 273 3.83 -7.01 -31.29
CA LEU A 273 3.36 -8.33 -31.68
C LEU A 273 2.13 -8.24 -32.59
N HIS A 274 1.18 -7.35 -32.27
CA HIS A 274 0.01 -7.13 -33.10
C HIS A 274 0.41 -6.65 -34.51
N ALA A 275 1.34 -5.71 -34.62
CA ALA A 275 1.86 -5.23 -35.90
C ALA A 275 2.49 -6.37 -36.73
N VAL A 276 3.30 -7.22 -36.09
CA VAL A 276 3.95 -8.37 -36.74
C VAL A 276 2.94 -9.44 -37.18
N LEU A 277 1.93 -9.73 -36.36
CA LEU A 277 0.88 -10.70 -36.70
C LEU A 277 0.01 -10.22 -37.89
N LEU A 278 -0.12 -8.91 -38.06
CA LEU A 278 -0.86 -8.32 -39.17
C LEU A 278 0.00 -8.13 -40.43
N SER A 279 1.31 -7.88 -40.29
CA SER A 279 2.21 -7.70 -41.43
C SER A 279 2.51 -9.01 -42.18
N GLY A 280 2.34 -10.17 -41.54
CA GLY A 280 2.50 -11.48 -42.18
C GLY A 280 3.93 -11.82 -42.62
N GLU A 281 4.92 -10.97 -42.33
CA GLU A 281 6.28 -11.05 -42.89
C GLU A 281 7.24 -11.97 -42.12
N ILE A 282 6.82 -12.58 -41.00
CA ILE A 282 7.58 -13.66 -40.41
C ILE A 282 7.23 -14.97 -41.13
N SER A 283 7.77 -15.06 -42.36
CA SER A 283 7.83 -16.20 -43.28
C SER A 283 7.15 -17.47 -42.79
N THR A 284 5.89 -17.65 -43.20
CA THR A 284 5.36 -18.99 -43.43
C THR A 284 6.05 -19.52 -44.70
N ASN A 285 7.28 -19.99 -44.55
CA ASN A 285 8.01 -20.67 -45.61
C ASN A 285 7.24 -21.96 -45.94
N ASN A 286 6.36 -21.88 -46.93
CA ASN A 286 5.68 -23.02 -47.52
C ASN A 286 6.46 -23.46 -48.76
N PRO A 287 7.37 -24.44 -48.68
CA PRO A 287 7.96 -25.05 -49.87
C PRO A 287 6.97 -26.06 -50.43
N VAL A 288 5.84 -25.61 -50.98
CA VAL A 288 5.00 -26.47 -51.81
C VAL A 288 4.89 -25.85 -53.19
N ASN A 289 5.71 -26.43 -54.06
CA ASN A 289 5.64 -26.42 -55.51
C ASN A 289 6.42 -25.33 -56.26
N ARG A 290 7.75 -25.50 -56.30
CA ARG A 290 8.59 -25.14 -57.46
C ARG A 290 9.07 -26.41 -58.16
N ASP A 291 8.15 -27.27 -58.56
CA ASP A 291 8.45 -28.33 -59.53
C ASP A 291 7.16 -28.68 -60.27
N MET A 292 6.79 -27.87 -61.26
CA MET A 292 6.01 -28.35 -62.40
C MET A 292 6.09 -27.37 -63.58
N LYS A 293 7.06 -27.67 -64.43
CA LYS A 293 7.13 -27.47 -65.89
C LYS A 293 7.21 -26.06 -66.48
#